data_AF-A0A1I8B590-F1
#
_entry.id   AF-A0A1I8B590-F1
#
_cell.length_a   1.000
_cell.length_b   1.000
_cell.length_c   1.000
_cell.angle_alpha   90.00
_cell.angle_beta   90.00
_cell.angle_gamma   90.00
#
_symmetry.space_group_name_H-M   'P 1'
#
loop_
_entity.id
_entity.type
_entity.pdbx_description
1 polymer ?
#
loop_
_entity_poly.entity_id
_entity_poly.type
_entity_poly.pdbx_seq_one_letter_code
_entity_poly.pdbx_strand_id
1 'polypeptide(L)'
;MAIFYQLTSILLIISMAFIAINEGMEKGGSSGSCTVINGKFVHLGDAKNNQTKPNDTTKTNYLTVSGGKPVEVKLQFDGQRPCIAKNNNTRVDCNLKGNFLKGTLSFKITQDKTVQVPFDTAPMFSGNECVINIGTYDKEKRELAIKINNVPLKIVTAKDSKVVPCRANTA
;
A
#
# COMPACT_ATOMS: atom_id res chain seq x y z
N MET A 1 -9.38 0.90 46.56
CA MET A 1 -8.63 0.76 45.29
C MET A 1 -9.03 -0.55 44.65
N ALA A 2 -9.68 -0.51 43.51
CA ALA A 2 -9.86 -1.69 42.65
C ALA A 2 -9.66 -1.23 41.21
N ILE A 3 -8.71 -1.88 40.56
CA ILE A 3 -8.13 -1.54 39.27
C ILE A 3 -9.14 -1.89 38.18
N PHE A 4 -9.83 -0.88 37.64
CA PHE A 4 -10.55 -0.98 36.38
C PHE A 4 -9.57 -0.75 35.22
N TYR A 5 -8.78 -1.78 34.91
CA TYR A 5 -8.04 -1.84 33.65
C TYR A 5 -8.18 -3.25 33.09
N GLN A 6 -8.34 -3.35 31.77
CA GLN A 6 -8.30 -4.56 30.93
C GLN A 6 -9.61 -5.09 30.31
N LEU A 7 -10.57 -4.23 29.94
CA LEU A 7 -11.65 -4.64 29.01
C LEU A 7 -11.75 -3.84 27.70
N THR A 8 -10.80 -2.94 27.40
CA THR A 8 -10.88 -2.13 26.16
C THR A 8 -10.04 -2.64 24.99
N SER A 9 -9.20 -3.67 25.17
CA SER A 9 -8.22 -4.06 24.12
C SER A 9 -8.64 -5.23 23.22
N ILE A 10 -9.78 -5.88 23.45
CA ILE A 10 -10.19 -7.07 22.66
C ILE A 10 -11.23 -6.72 21.57
N LEU A 11 -12.04 -5.66 21.74
CA LEU A 11 -13.02 -5.26 20.72
C LEU A 11 -12.43 -4.54 19.49
N LEU A 12 -11.16 -4.12 19.52
CA LEU A 12 -10.52 -3.36 18.44
C LEU A 12 -9.79 -4.24 17.40
N ILE A 13 -9.85 -5.57 17.54
CA ILE A 13 -9.20 -6.51 16.61
C ILE A 13 -10.14 -6.90 15.43
N ILE A 14 -11.44 -6.68 15.56
CA ILE A 14 -12.44 -7.18 14.61
C ILE A 14 -12.62 -6.28 13.38
N SER A 15 -12.07 -5.06 13.37
CA SER A 15 -12.41 -4.11 12.30
C SER A 15 -11.64 -4.26 10.99
N MET A 16 -10.61 -5.11 10.87
CA MET A 16 -9.79 -5.19 9.63
C MET A 16 -9.72 -6.56 8.96
N ALA A 17 -10.29 -7.62 9.55
CA ALA A 17 -10.50 -8.89 8.83
C ALA A 17 -11.53 -8.76 7.68
N PHE A 18 -12.33 -7.68 7.66
CA PHE A 18 -13.36 -7.44 6.65
C PHE A 18 -12.84 -7.01 5.27
N ILE A 19 -11.54 -6.73 5.11
CA ILE A 19 -10.93 -6.62 3.77
C ILE A 19 -10.93 -8.00 3.09
N ALA A 20 -11.03 -9.10 3.85
CA ALA A 20 -10.87 -10.47 3.38
C ALA A 20 -12.15 -11.32 3.33
N ILE A 21 -13.25 -10.95 3.98
CA ILE A 21 -14.38 -11.86 4.24
C ILE A 21 -15.49 -11.79 3.17
N ASN A 22 -15.79 -10.65 2.54
CA ASN A 22 -16.96 -10.58 1.65
C ASN A 22 -16.70 -10.71 0.13
N GLU A 23 -15.44 -10.71 -0.33
CA GLU A 23 -15.16 -10.85 -1.78
C GLU A 23 -14.22 -11.99 -2.16
N GLY A 24 -13.81 -12.80 -1.18
CA GLY A 24 -12.97 -13.98 -1.43
C GLY A 24 -13.47 -15.26 -0.75
N MET A 25 -14.68 -15.26 -0.21
CA MET A 25 -15.26 -16.43 0.48
C MET A 25 -16.35 -17.14 -0.33
N GLU A 26 -16.38 -16.97 -1.65
CA GLU A 26 -17.09 -17.93 -2.49
C GLU A 26 -16.13 -18.94 -3.11
N LYS A 27 -16.23 -20.14 -2.55
CA LYS A 27 -15.77 -21.46 -3.03
C LYS A 27 -14.42 -21.93 -2.51
N GLY A 28 -14.55 -22.97 -1.68
CA GLY A 28 -13.47 -23.69 -1.04
C GLY A 28 -12.55 -24.39 -2.03
N GLY A 29 -11.41 -24.80 -1.50
CA GLY A 29 -10.41 -25.51 -2.27
C GLY A 29 -9.07 -25.42 -1.58
N SER A 30 -8.55 -26.58 -1.20
CA SER A 30 -7.27 -26.78 -0.55
C SER A 30 -6.09 -26.15 -1.32
N SER A 31 -5.01 -25.83 -0.58
CA SER A 31 -3.65 -25.48 -1.02
C SER A 31 -3.35 -24.05 -1.55
N GLY A 32 -2.48 -23.31 -0.83
CA GLY A 32 -1.49 -22.38 -1.37
C GLY A 32 -1.93 -21.10 -2.11
N SER A 33 -3.18 -20.65 -2.02
CA SER A 33 -3.66 -19.52 -2.82
C SER A 33 -3.29 -18.15 -2.24
N CYS A 34 -2.35 -17.44 -2.86
CA CYS A 34 -2.25 -15.99 -2.68
C CYS A 34 -3.38 -15.27 -3.44
N THR A 35 -3.86 -14.16 -2.90
CA THR A 35 -4.82 -13.24 -3.52
C THR A 35 -4.14 -11.92 -3.86
N VAL A 36 -4.20 -11.52 -5.13
CA VAL A 36 -3.83 -10.17 -5.58
C VAL A 36 -5.09 -9.38 -5.89
N ILE A 37 -5.20 -8.18 -5.32
CA ILE A 37 -6.32 -7.26 -5.49
C ILE A 37 -5.83 -6.06 -6.28
N ASN A 38 -6.48 -5.73 -7.40
CA ASN A 38 -6.09 -4.57 -8.21
C ASN A 38 -6.80 -3.30 -7.70
N GLY A 39 -6.02 -2.28 -7.38
CA GLY A 39 -6.48 -0.96 -6.98
C GLY A 39 -6.09 0.13 -7.98
N LYS A 40 -6.68 1.31 -7.81
CA LYS A 40 -6.34 2.54 -8.54
C LYS A 40 -6.23 3.72 -7.60
N PHE A 41 -5.31 4.65 -7.89
CA PHE A 41 -5.25 5.92 -7.18
C PHE A 41 -6.38 6.85 -7.63
N VAL A 42 -6.97 7.56 -6.67
CA VAL A 42 -7.93 8.65 -6.88
C VAL A 42 -7.44 9.83 -6.04
N HIS A 43 -7.19 10.96 -6.68
CA HIS A 43 -6.76 12.17 -5.99
C HIS A 43 -7.89 12.77 -5.15
N LEU A 44 -7.55 13.21 -3.93
CA LEU A 44 -8.48 13.95 -3.07
C LEU A 44 -8.16 15.44 -3.11
N GLY A 45 -8.96 16.18 -3.88
CA GLY A 45 -8.90 17.63 -3.96
C GLY A 45 -8.13 18.18 -5.15
N ASP A 46 -8.24 19.49 -5.36
CA ASP A 46 -7.47 20.23 -6.35
C ASP A 46 -5.99 20.11 -6.02
N ALA A 47 -5.17 19.64 -6.97
CA ALA A 47 -3.72 19.47 -6.84
C ALA A 47 -2.94 20.78 -6.60
N LYS A 48 -3.63 21.89 -6.30
CA LYS A 48 -3.15 23.27 -6.40
C LYS A 48 -2.17 23.71 -5.30
N ASN A 49 -1.96 22.94 -4.23
CA ASN A 49 -1.07 23.33 -3.11
C ASN A 49 -0.01 22.30 -2.71
N ASN A 50 0.23 21.28 -3.52
CA ASN A 50 1.25 20.29 -3.18
C ASN A 50 2.64 20.80 -3.55
N GLN A 51 3.32 21.44 -2.60
CA GLN A 51 4.75 21.74 -2.67
C GLN A 51 5.56 20.43 -2.65
N THR A 52 5.51 19.68 -3.75
CA THR A 52 6.40 18.56 -3.97
C THR A 52 7.68 19.11 -4.57
N LYS A 53 8.78 18.94 -3.84
CA LYS A 53 10.10 19.31 -4.34
C LYS A 53 10.41 18.39 -5.53
N PRO A 54 10.90 18.92 -6.67
CA PRO A 54 11.35 18.08 -7.77
C PRO A 54 12.33 17.01 -7.29
N ASN A 55 12.23 15.80 -7.85
CA ASN A 55 13.14 14.72 -7.56
C ASN A 55 14.58 15.06 -8.01
N ASP A 56 15.55 14.84 -7.13
CA ASP A 56 16.98 14.99 -7.34
C ASP A 56 17.51 13.67 -7.90
N THR A 57 17.56 13.59 -9.22
CA THR A 57 17.90 12.37 -9.96
C THR A 57 19.35 11.91 -9.75
N THR A 58 20.19 12.74 -9.12
CA THR A 58 21.61 12.44 -8.87
C THR A 58 21.82 11.69 -7.55
N LYS A 59 20.85 11.78 -6.63
CA LYS A 59 20.90 11.16 -5.32
C LYS A 59 20.15 9.84 -5.30
N THR A 60 20.53 9.03 -4.32
CA THR A 60 19.80 7.82 -3.99
C THR A 60 18.43 8.18 -3.43
N ASN A 61 17.41 7.49 -3.90
CA ASN A 61 16.05 7.63 -3.40
C ASN A 61 15.75 6.70 -2.23
N TYR A 62 14.91 7.17 -1.33
CA TYR A 62 14.52 6.46 -0.10
C TYR A 62 13.01 6.29 -0.01
N LEU A 63 12.58 5.19 0.60
CA LEU A 63 11.18 4.87 0.87
C LEU A 63 10.96 4.79 2.38
N THR A 64 9.95 5.51 2.88
CA THR A 64 9.50 5.44 4.27
C THR A 64 8.01 5.17 4.30
N VAL A 65 7.58 4.21 5.12
CA VAL A 65 6.18 3.80 5.24
C VAL A 65 5.77 3.82 6.70
N SER A 66 4.63 4.43 6.99
CA SER A 66 4.08 4.58 8.32
C SER A 66 2.55 4.59 8.31
N GLY A 67 1.92 4.49 9.49
CA GLY A 67 0.48 4.60 9.68
C GLY A 67 -0.23 3.26 9.90
N GLY A 68 -1.49 3.16 9.43
CA GLY A 68 -2.35 1.98 9.56
C GLY A 68 -1.83 0.75 8.79
N LYS A 69 -2.50 -0.41 8.89
CA LYS A 69 -2.01 -1.69 8.33
C LYS A 69 -1.93 -1.67 6.80
N PRO A 70 -0.73 -1.87 6.25
CA PRO A 70 -0.20 -3.15 5.78
C PRO A 70 1.09 -3.50 6.52
N VAL A 71 1.59 -4.71 6.32
CA VAL A 71 2.86 -5.18 6.92
C VAL A 71 4.06 -4.64 6.14
N GLU A 72 3.93 -4.55 4.82
CA GLU A 72 5.01 -4.21 3.90
C GLU A 72 4.47 -3.51 2.66
N VAL A 73 5.24 -2.58 2.12
CA VAL A 73 4.96 -1.92 0.85
C VAL A 73 6.15 -2.11 -0.08
N LYS A 74 5.84 -2.51 -1.31
CA LYS A 74 6.79 -2.71 -2.40
C LYS A 74 6.54 -1.64 -3.46
N LEU A 75 7.51 -0.77 -3.69
CA LEU A 75 7.55 0.19 -4.78
C LEU A 75 8.42 -0.36 -5.90
N GLN A 76 7.83 -0.58 -7.08
CA GLN A 76 8.57 -1.09 -8.24
C GLN A 76 8.32 -0.21 -9.46
N PHE A 77 9.37 0.38 -10.01
CA PHE A 77 9.30 1.06 -11.30
C PHE A 77 9.55 0.08 -12.44
N ASP A 78 9.03 0.40 -13.63
CA ASP A 78 9.21 -0.43 -14.82
C ASP A 78 10.71 -0.65 -15.11
N GLY A 79 11.12 -1.92 -15.27
CA GLY A 79 12.51 -2.30 -15.53
C GLY A 79 13.47 -2.19 -14.34
N GLN A 80 13.00 -1.81 -13.15
CA GLN A 80 13.83 -1.66 -11.96
C GLN A 80 13.58 -2.76 -10.92
N ARG A 81 14.58 -2.99 -10.06
CA ARG A 81 14.40 -3.84 -8.88
C ARG A 81 13.43 -3.17 -7.90
N PRO A 82 12.59 -3.95 -7.20
CA PRO A 82 11.66 -3.39 -6.25
C PRO A 82 12.34 -2.87 -4.99
N CYS A 83 11.87 -1.74 -4.48
CA CYS A 83 12.19 -1.22 -3.15
C CYS A 83 11.11 -1.66 -2.16
N ILE A 84 11.52 -2.27 -1.05
CA ILE A 84 10.60 -2.91 -0.09
C ILE A 84 10.79 -2.25 1.27
N ALA A 85 9.71 -1.69 1.84
CA ALA A 85 9.72 -1.08 3.15
C ALA A 85 8.67 -1.70 4.07
N LYS A 86 9.05 -1.95 5.32
CA LYS A 86 8.11 -2.33 6.38
C LYS A 86 7.36 -1.10 6.85
N ASN A 87 6.13 -1.30 7.30
CA ASN A 87 5.33 -0.24 7.90
C ASN A 87 5.74 -0.02 9.36
N ASN A 88 6.88 0.61 9.55
CA ASN A 88 7.48 0.85 10.87
C ASN A 88 8.21 2.21 10.92
N ASN A 89 7.89 3.11 9.99
CA ASN A 89 8.51 4.44 9.85
C ASN A 89 10.04 4.39 9.71
N THR A 90 10.59 3.28 9.22
CA THR A 90 12.03 3.18 8.93
C THR A 90 12.31 3.58 7.50
N ARG A 91 13.33 4.42 7.34
CA ARG A 91 13.83 4.87 6.04
C ARG A 91 14.61 3.75 5.37
N VAL A 92 14.19 3.34 4.18
CA VAL A 92 14.82 2.30 3.37
C VAL A 92 15.54 2.93 2.18
N ASP A 93 16.79 2.57 1.97
CA ASP A 93 17.54 2.90 0.77
C ASP A 93 17.05 2.03 -0.39
N CYS A 94 16.49 2.66 -1.43
CA CYS A 94 16.00 1.95 -2.61
C CYS A 94 17.10 1.70 -3.65
N ASN A 95 18.27 2.32 -3.51
CA ASN A 95 19.35 2.36 -4.49
C ASN A 95 18.86 2.70 -5.90
N LEU A 96 17.84 3.57 -5.99
CA LEU A 96 17.25 4.05 -7.24
C LEU A 96 17.73 5.47 -7.51
N LYS A 97 18.12 5.74 -8.77
CA LYS A 97 18.50 7.06 -9.29
C LYS A 97 17.80 7.30 -10.61
N GLY A 98 17.46 8.55 -10.92
CA GLY A 98 16.74 8.91 -12.14
C GLY A 98 15.31 9.38 -11.90
N ASN A 99 14.62 9.72 -12.99
CA ASN A 99 13.24 10.21 -12.96
C ASN A 99 12.28 9.10 -13.43
N PHE A 100 11.63 8.44 -12.48
CA PHE A 100 10.69 7.36 -12.77
C PHE A 100 9.26 7.83 -12.50
N LEU A 101 8.40 7.68 -13.49
CA LEU A 101 7.01 8.14 -13.44
C LEU A 101 5.99 7.00 -13.55
N LYS A 102 6.48 5.78 -13.78
CA LYS A 102 5.64 4.61 -14.05
C LYS A 102 6.10 3.39 -13.28
N GLY A 103 5.14 2.67 -12.72
CA GLY A 103 5.40 1.46 -11.96
C GLY A 103 4.18 0.93 -11.23
N THR A 104 4.42 0.13 -10.21
CA THR A 104 3.40 -0.46 -9.34
C THR A 104 3.79 -0.31 -7.88
N LEU A 105 2.81 0.09 -7.07
CA LEU A 105 2.90 0.06 -5.62
C LEU A 105 2.10 -1.14 -5.11
N SER A 106 2.75 -2.04 -4.37
CA SER A 106 2.09 -3.22 -3.80
C SER A 106 2.04 -3.12 -2.28
N PHE A 107 0.86 -3.28 -1.70
CA PHE A 107 0.62 -3.26 -0.26
C PHE A 107 0.34 -4.68 0.21
N LYS A 108 1.27 -5.26 0.97
CA LYS A 108 1.09 -6.59 1.56
C LYS A 108 0.27 -6.47 2.83
N ILE A 109 -1.00 -6.87 2.76
CA ILE A 109 -1.95 -6.79 3.87
C ILE A 109 -1.73 -7.96 4.83
N THR A 110 -1.54 -9.16 4.27
CA THR A 110 -1.22 -10.40 4.99
C THR A 110 -0.20 -11.22 4.21
N GLN A 111 0.22 -12.38 4.72
CA GLN A 111 1.14 -13.28 4.01
C GLN A 111 0.61 -13.65 2.60
N ASP A 112 -0.71 -13.83 2.49
CA ASP A 112 -1.36 -14.32 1.27
C ASP A 112 -2.16 -13.25 0.53
N LYS A 113 -2.18 -11.99 1.00
CA LYS A 113 -2.98 -10.92 0.36
C LYS A 113 -2.18 -9.66 0.06
N THR A 114 -2.21 -9.26 -1.20
CA THR A 114 -1.53 -8.06 -1.69
C THR A 114 -2.48 -7.20 -2.51
N VAL A 115 -2.49 -5.89 -2.26
CA VAL A 115 -3.15 -4.91 -3.14
C VAL A 115 -2.10 -4.33 -4.07
N GLN A 116 -2.31 -4.38 -5.39
CA GLN A 116 -1.42 -3.78 -6.38
C GLN A 116 -2.09 -2.56 -7.00
N VAL A 117 -1.37 -1.44 -7.04
CA VAL A 117 -1.84 -0.17 -7.57
C VAL A 117 -0.82 0.32 -8.60
N PRO A 118 -1.12 0.22 -9.90
CA PRO A 118 -0.27 0.81 -10.92
C PRO A 118 -0.36 2.34 -10.81
N PHE A 119 0.72 2.99 -11.22
CA PHE A 119 0.75 4.43 -11.42
C PHE A 119 1.45 4.73 -12.72
N ASP A 120 0.91 5.71 -13.43
CA ASP A 120 1.41 6.22 -14.68
C ASP A 120 1.51 7.74 -14.55
N THR A 121 2.59 8.33 -15.07
CA THR A 121 2.82 9.79 -15.13
C THR A 121 3.00 10.53 -13.80
N ALA A 122 2.99 9.86 -12.65
CA ALA A 122 3.10 10.49 -11.33
C ALA A 122 4.50 10.30 -10.70
N PRO A 123 5.20 11.38 -10.32
CA PRO A 123 6.44 11.26 -9.56
C PRO A 123 6.15 10.75 -8.15
N MET A 124 6.72 9.61 -7.80
CA MET A 124 6.58 9.03 -6.45
C MET A 124 7.61 9.60 -5.46
N PHE A 125 8.69 10.19 -5.96
CA PHE A 125 9.72 10.83 -5.13
C PHE A 125 9.61 12.34 -5.17
N SER A 126 9.81 12.97 -4.02
CA SER A 126 9.92 14.41 -3.86
C SER A 126 11.25 14.73 -3.17
N GLY A 127 12.12 15.51 -3.83
CA GLY A 127 13.51 15.67 -3.41
C GLY A 127 14.31 14.38 -3.59
N ASN A 128 14.23 13.44 -2.66
CA ASN A 128 14.87 12.13 -2.75
C ASN A 128 14.15 11.10 -1.86
N GLU A 129 12.90 11.41 -1.51
CA GLU A 129 12.10 10.68 -0.53
C GLU A 129 10.74 10.33 -1.13
N CYS A 130 10.29 9.12 -0.88
CA CYS A 130 8.91 8.69 -1.04
C CYS A 130 8.39 8.35 0.34
N VAL A 131 7.53 9.20 0.89
CA VAL A 131 6.93 9.01 2.22
C VAL A 131 5.48 8.62 2.05
N ILE A 132 5.15 7.40 2.45
CA ILE A 132 3.79 6.85 2.34
C ILE A 132 3.21 6.75 3.75
N ASN A 133 2.19 7.56 4.02
CA ASN A 133 1.41 7.49 5.26
C ASN A 133 0.07 6.81 4.97
N ILE A 134 -0.20 5.72 5.68
CA ILE A 134 -1.38 4.90 5.45
C ILE A 134 -2.44 5.30 6.46
N GLY A 135 -3.61 5.70 5.95
CA GLY A 135 -4.72 6.19 6.75
C GLY A 135 -5.78 5.12 7.00
N THR A 136 -7.02 5.58 7.13
CA THR A 136 -8.17 4.73 7.45
C THR A 136 -8.74 4.09 6.19
N TYR A 137 -9.27 2.88 6.36
CA TYR A 137 -10.04 2.17 5.34
C TYR A 137 -11.55 2.36 5.58
N ASP A 138 -12.27 2.85 4.57
CA ASP A 138 -13.73 2.93 4.53
C ASP A 138 -14.27 1.63 3.89
N LYS A 139 -14.94 0.81 4.70
CA LYS A 139 -15.46 -0.50 4.27
C LYS A 139 -16.63 -0.39 3.30
N GLU A 140 -17.49 0.61 3.48
CA GLU A 140 -18.69 0.79 2.68
C GLU A 140 -18.32 1.24 1.26
N LYS A 141 -17.34 2.13 1.17
CA LYS A 141 -16.86 2.66 -0.11
C LYS A 141 -15.73 1.84 -0.73
N ARG A 142 -15.11 0.95 0.06
CA ARG A 142 -13.95 0.13 -0.34
C ARG A 142 -12.77 1.00 -0.73
N GLU A 143 -12.51 2.01 0.10
CA GLU A 143 -11.52 3.05 -0.14
C GLU A 143 -10.48 3.05 0.98
N LEU A 144 -9.20 3.02 0.63
CA LEU A 144 -8.10 3.25 1.58
C LEU A 144 -7.56 4.67 1.39
N ALA A 145 -7.66 5.50 2.42
CA ALA A 145 -7.00 6.81 2.42
C ALA A 145 -5.48 6.63 2.61
N ILE A 146 -4.69 7.30 1.77
CA ILE A 146 -3.24 7.35 1.92
C ILE A 146 -2.73 8.77 1.68
N LYS A 147 -1.49 9.03 2.08
CA LYS A 147 -0.75 10.20 1.62
C LYS A 147 0.59 9.76 1.05
N ILE A 148 0.95 10.24 -0.13
CA ILE A 148 2.28 10.06 -0.70
C ILE A 148 2.92 11.45 -0.76
N ASN A 149 4.03 11.66 -0.06
CA ASN A 149 4.71 12.97 0.03
C ASN A 149 3.75 14.11 0.42
N ASN A 150 2.92 13.87 1.44
CA ASN A 150 1.85 14.75 1.91
C ASN A 150 0.68 15.00 0.93
N VAL A 151 0.71 14.43 -0.29
CA VAL A 151 -0.42 14.48 -1.22
C VAL A 151 -1.50 13.49 -0.78
N PRO A 152 -2.71 13.96 -0.42
CA PRO A 152 -3.81 13.06 -0.05
C PRO A 152 -4.37 12.34 -1.28
N LEU A 153 -4.46 11.02 -1.18
CA LEU A 153 -4.96 10.13 -2.21
C LEU A 153 -5.92 9.10 -1.58
N LYS A 154 -6.71 8.44 -2.41
CA LYS A 154 -7.39 7.19 -2.07
C LYS A 154 -6.95 6.08 -3.00
N ILE A 155 -6.91 4.87 -2.48
CA ILE A 155 -6.88 3.66 -3.28
C ILE A 155 -8.29 3.10 -3.30
N VAL A 156 -8.85 2.95 -4.51
CA VAL A 156 -10.12 2.27 -4.74
C VAL A 156 -9.83 0.91 -5.35
N THR A 157 -10.35 -0.17 -4.76
CA THR A 157 -10.26 -1.52 -5.33
C THR A 157 -11.44 -1.79 -6.26
N ALA A 158 -11.22 -2.42 -7.41
CA ALA A 158 -12.33 -2.80 -8.31
C ALA A 158 -13.19 -3.91 -7.68
N LYS A 159 -14.52 -3.88 -7.91
CA LYS A 159 -15.45 -4.96 -7.51
C LYS A 159 -15.10 -6.30 -8.16
N ASP A 160 -14.46 -6.29 -9.33
CA ASP A 160 -14.10 -7.49 -10.10
C ASP A 160 -12.62 -7.88 -9.88
N SER A 161 -12.11 -7.68 -8.67
CA SER A 161 -10.73 -8.01 -8.34
C SER A 161 -10.46 -9.49 -8.64
N LYS A 162 -9.68 -9.76 -9.69
CA LYS A 162 -9.32 -11.12 -10.09
C LYS A 162 -8.40 -11.72 -9.03
N VAL A 163 -8.88 -12.74 -8.34
CA VAL A 163 -8.02 -13.61 -7.51
C VAL A 163 -7.08 -14.35 -8.47
N VAL A 164 -5.85 -13.85 -8.60
CA VAL A 164 -4.80 -14.56 -9.33
C VAL A 164 -4.06 -15.42 -8.31
N PRO A 165 -4.13 -16.77 -8.41
CA PRO A 165 -3.31 -17.62 -7.56
C PRO A 165 -1.84 -17.28 -7.80
N CYS A 166 -1.05 -17.22 -6.73
CA CYS A 166 0.41 -17.21 -6.87
C CYS A 166 0.78 -18.37 -7.79
N ARG A 167 1.34 -18.10 -8.97
CA ARG A 167 2.10 -19.14 -9.65
C ARG A 167 3.23 -19.50 -8.68
N ALA A 168 3.16 -20.70 -8.11
CA ALA A 168 4.37 -21.32 -7.60
C ALA A 168 5.36 -21.27 -8.77
N ASN A 169 6.48 -20.58 -8.57
CA ASN A 169 7.61 -20.70 -9.47
C ASN A 169 7.98 -22.19 -9.48
N THR A 170 7.48 -22.95 -10.45
CA THR A 170 8.16 -24.15 -10.89
C THR A 170 9.42 -23.65 -11.56
N ALA A 171 10.53 -23.90 -10.86
CA ALA A 171 11.89 -23.83 -11.38
C ALA A 171 12.02 -24.60 -12.70
#